data_AF-A0A2P7STI6-F1
#
_entry.id   AF-A0A2P7STI6-F1
#
_cell.length_a   1.000
_cell.length_b   1.000
_cell.length_c   1.000
_cell.angle_alpha   90.00
_cell.angle_beta   90.00
_cell.angle_gamma   90.00
#
_symmetry.space_group_name_H-M   'P 1'
#
loop_
_entity.id
_entity.type
_entity.pdbx_description
1 polymer ?
#
loop_
_entity_poly.entity_id
_entity_poly.type
_entity_poly.pdbx_seq_one_letter_code
_entity_poly.pdbx_strand_id
1 'polypeptide(L)'
;MTERAAALAPISAGARRTRRLSLLALPFVVALALVVHSWETALEWWRVSDLVERRVEAGQSASYAGADWRLLRSTRVVDRPDGSAVVLVEFEAVIRDPDAFARLPCTIALADAEGRRWLPSFMRPRELRGLQRNVAIPETCGSVSLTRPQAGTRVEIAESFVLPKESLAEAQPMVSLAAGRPYFLRFEELGVGE
;
A
#
# COMPACT_ATOMS: atom_id res chain seq x y z
N MET A 1 -9.45 80.02 -14.08
CA MET A 1 -9.87 78.83 -14.86
C MET A 1 -8.72 78.43 -15.76
N THR A 2 -8.00 77.36 -15.41
CA THR A 2 -7.09 76.65 -16.31
C THR A 2 -7.02 75.20 -15.85
N GLU A 3 -7.85 74.36 -16.48
CA GLU A 3 -7.77 72.90 -16.38
C GLU A 3 -6.42 72.44 -16.93
N ARG A 4 -5.60 71.81 -16.08
CA ARG A 4 -4.51 70.95 -16.54
C ARG A 4 -5.12 69.60 -16.91
N ALA A 5 -5.44 69.41 -18.18
CA ALA A 5 -5.58 68.08 -18.75
C ALA A 5 -4.20 67.39 -18.69
N ALA A 6 -4.01 66.54 -17.68
CA ALA A 6 -2.86 65.66 -17.60
C ALA A 6 -2.99 64.62 -18.73
N ALA A 7 -2.32 64.88 -19.85
CA ALA A 7 -2.19 63.92 -20.93
C ALA A 7 -1.54 62.64 -20.39
N LEU A 8 -2.31 61.55 -20.36
CA LEU A 8 -1.80 60.22 -20.07
C LEU A 8 -0.72 59.88 -21.10
N ALA A 9 0.53 59.84 -20.65
CA ALA A 9 1.66 59.49 -21.50
C ALA A 9 1.42 58.11 -22.15
N PRO A 10 1.65 57.96 -23.47
CA PRO A 10 1.50 56.68 -24.12
C PRO A 10 2.51 55.70 -23.53
N ILE A 11 2.02 54.57 -23.01
CA ILE A 11 2.86 53.50 -22.49
C ILE A 11 3.86 53.12 -23.58
N SER A 12 5.15 53.40 -23.35
CA SER A 12 6.21 53.15 -24.32
C SER A 12 6.18 51.68 -24.74
N ALA A 13 6.55 51.39 -25.99
CA ALA A 13 6.61 50.02 -26.49
C ALA A 13 7.48 49.12 -25.60
N GLY A 14 8.52 49.70 -24.98
CA GLY A 14 9.33 49.07 -23.93
C GLY A 14 8.50 48.64 -22.72
N ALA A 15 7.74 49.54 -22.10
CA ALA A 15 6.91 49.22 -20.93
C ALA A 15 5.83 48.16 -21.21
N ARG A 16 5.27 48.13 -22.44
CA ARG A 16 4.36 47.06 -22.89
C ARG A 16 5.06 45.71 -23.03
N ARG A 17 6.30 45.68 -23.53
CA ARG A 17 7.12 44.46 -23.64
C ARG A 17 7.50 43.92 -22.27
N THR A 18 7.93 44.78 -21.34
CA THR A 18 8.26 44.38 -19.96
C THR A 18 7.03 43.83 -19.23
N ARG A 19 5.87 44.51 -19.34
CA ARG A 19 4.61 44.01 -18.76
C ARG A 19 4.22 42.63 -19.30
N ARG A 20 4.37 42.39 -20.60
CA ARG A 20 4.10 41.07 -21.21
C ARG A 20 5.08 39.99 -20.72
N LEU A 21 6.36 40.33 -20.61
CA LEU A 21 7.37 39.41 -20.06
C LEU A 21 7.10 39.08 -18.59
N SER A 22 6.73 40.06 -17.76
CA SER A 22 6.35 39.81 -16.37
C SER A 22 5.09 38.94 -16.24
N LEU A 23 4.08 39.17 -17.10
CA LEU A 23 2.86 38.35 -17.11
C LEU A 23 3.13 36.91 -17.57
N LEU A 24 4.09 36.69 -18.48
CA LEU A 24 4.50 35.35 -18.92
C LEU A 24 5.47 34.68 -17.95
N ALA A 25 6.30 35.45 -17.24
CA ALA A 25 7.19 34.94 -16.21
C ALA A 25 6.40 34.46 -14.98
N LEU A 26 5.27 35.10 -14.66
CA LEU A 26 4.46 34.74 -13.50
C LEU A 26 4.03 33.25 -13.46
N PRO A 27 3.37 32.68 -14.49
CA PRO A 27 3.01 31.26 -14.45
C PRO A 27 4.23 30.34 -14.39
N PHE A 28 5.34 30.72 -15.03
CA PHE A 28 6.58 29.93 -14.98
C PHE A 28 7.18 29.92 -13.56
N VAL A 29 7.24 31.08 -12.91
CA VAL A 29 7.73 31.20 -11.53
C VAL A 29 6.81 30.47 -10.56
N VAL A 30 5.49 30.56 -10.73
CA VAL A 30 4.52 29.83 -9.91
C VAL A 30 4.68 28.31 -10.09
N ALA A 31 4.79 27.81 -11.33
CA ALA A 31 5.00 26.39 -11.59
C ALA A 31 6.32 25.89 -10.99
N LEU A 32 7.40 26.65 -11.13
CA LEU A 32 8.70 26.32 -10.55
C LEU A 32 8.64 26.27 -9.02
N ALA A 33 7.99 27.26 -8.39
CA ALA A 33 7.79 27.29 -6.94
C ALA A 33 6.98 26.08 -6.45
N LEU A 34 5.91 25.71 -7.17
CA LEU A 34 5.12 24.52 -6.87
C LEU A 34 5.96 23.25 -6.96
N VAL A 35 6.74 23.07 -8.04
CA VAL A 35 7.60 21.89 -8.21
C VAL A 35 8.60 21.78 -7.07
N VAL A 36 9.30 22.87 -6.73
CA VAL A 36 10.29 22.87 -5.63
C VAL A 36 9.63 22.54 -4.30
N HIS A 37 8.43 23.07 -4.04
CA HIS A 37 7.73 22.83 -2.79
C HIS A 37 7.12 21.42 -2.70
N SER A 38 6.64 20.88 -3.82
CA SER A 38 5.98 19.56 -3.86
C SER A 38 6.95 18.41 -4.04
N TRP A 39 8.20 18.65 -4.45
CA TRP A 39 9.14 17.60 -4.81
C TRP A 39 9.44 16.66 -3.65
N GLU A 40 9.77 17.19 -2.48
CA GLU A 40 10.04 16.37 -1.30
C GLU A 40 8.81 15.60 -0.84
N THR A 41 7.63 16.21 -0.90
CA THR A 41 6.36 15.53 -0.61
C THR A 41 6.09 14.40 -1.59
N ALA A 42 6.36 14.61 -2.88
CA ALA A 42 6.17 13.60 -3.92
C ALA A 42 7.17 12.44 -3.75
N LEU A 43 8.42 12.74 -3.42
CA LEU A 43 9.43 11.73 -3.14
C LEU A 43 9.10 10.92 -1.88
N GLU A 44 8.63 11.58 -0.83
CA GLU A 44 8.24 10.90 0.40
C GLU A 44 7.01 10.02 0.16
N TRP A 45 5.98 10.55 -0.52
CA TRP A 45 4.82 9.78 -0.96
C TRP A 45 5.25 8.55 -1.77
N TRP A 46 6.19 8.73 -2.70
CA TRP A 46 6.71 7.63 -3.50
C TRP A 46 7.39 6.57 -2.63
N ARG A 47 8.24 6.96 -1.67
CA ARG A 47 8.94 6.03 -0.76
C ARG A 47 8.01 5.25 0.16
N VAL A 48 6.90 5.84 0.58
CA VAL A 48 5.95 5.21 1.52
C VAL A 48 4.78 4.51 0.83
N SER A 49 4.70 4.52 -0.50
CA SER A 49 3.60 3.92 -1.26
C SER A 49 3.95 2.54 -1.83
N ASP A 50 2.95 1.68 -1.94
CA ASP A 50 3.07 0.37 -2.59
C ASP A 50 2.86 0.53 -4.10
N LEU A 51 3.95 0.83 -4.83
CA LEU A 51 3.89 1.22 -6.24
C LEU A 51 4.43 0.15 -7.18
N VAL A 52 5.41 -0.64 -6.73
CA VAL A 52 6.10 -1.59 -7.61
C VAL A 52 5.84 -3.02 -7.16
N GLU A 53 5.03 -3.71 -7.94
CA GLU A 53 4.69 -5.11 -7.69
C GLU A 53 5.86 -6.04 -8.00
N ARG A 54 6.11 -6.99 -7.09
CA ARG A 54 6.95 -8.16 -7.33
C ARG A 54 6.08 -9.40 -7.19
N ARG A 55 5.83 -10.06 -8.33
CA ARG A 55 5.05 -11.30 -8.37
C ARG A 55 5.85 -12.47 -7.80
N VAL A 56 5.15 -13.32 -7.06
CA VAL A 56 5.65 -14.57 -6.52
C VAL A 56 4.71 -15.67 -6.98
N GLU A 57 5.25 -16.63 -7.74
CA GLU A 57 4.50 -17.78 -8.23
C GLU A 57 3.98 -18.65 -7.08
N ALA A 58 2.89 -19.38 -7.32
CA ALA A 58 2.28 -20.24 -6.32
C ALA A 58 3.29 -21.23 -5.71
N GLY A 59 3.37 -21.27 -4.38
CA GLY A 59 4.27 -22.16 -3.63
C GLY A 59 5.72 -21.72 -3.55
N GLN A 60 6.12 -20.65 -4.26
CA GLN A 60 7.47 -20.10 -4.17
C GLN A 60 7.65 -19.22 -2.93
N SER A 61 8.92 -19.00 -2.59
CA SER A 61 9.34 -18.07 -1.54
C SER A 61 10.06 -16.87 -2.15
N ALA A 62 9.90 -15.68 -1.55
CA ALA A 62 10.57 -14.47 -1.99
C ALA A 62 11.14 -13.66 -0.81
N SER A 63 12.40 -13.24 -0.94
CA SER A 63 13.04 -12.33 0.03
C SER A 63 12.49 -10.90 -0.12
N TYR A 64 11.96 -10.36 0.98
CA TYR A 64 11.38 -9.03 1.04
C TYR A 64 11.35 -8.48 2.47
N ALA A 65 11.75 -7.21 2.60
CA ALA A 65 11.63 -6.42 3.84
C ALA A 65 12.15 -7.12 5.11
N GLY A 66 13.28 -7.84 4.99
CA GLY A 66 13.93 -8.51 6.12
C GLY A 66 13.45 -9.92 6.42
N ALA A 67 12.60 -10.53 5.59
CA ALA A 67 12.23 -11.93 5.70
C ALA A 67 12.11 -12.63 4.34
N ASP A 68 12.19 -13.96 4.33
CA ASP A 68 11.79 -14.79 3.21
C ASP A 68 10.32 -15.19 3.40
N TRP A 69 9.46 -14.75 2.49
CA TRP A 69 8.01 -14.90 2.58
C TRP A 69 7.52 -16.02 1.68
N ARG A 70 6.64 -16.86 2.22
CA ARG A 70 5.97 -17.93 1.47
C ARG A 70 4.50 -17.97 1.82
N LEU A 71 3.64 -17.94 0.81
CA LEU A 71 2.20 -18.19 1.00
C LEU A 71 2.03 -19.68 1.35
N LEU A 72 1.35 -19.97 2.46
CA LEU A 72 1.06 -21.34 2.89
C LEU A 72 -0.28 -21.80 2.33
N ARG A 73 -1.34 -21.03 2.63
CA ARG A 73 -2.70 -21.33 2.16
C ARG A 73 -3.60 -20.11 2.25
N SER A 74 -4.66 -20.14 1.45
CA SER A 74 -5.82 -19.27 1.51
C SER A 74 -7.04 -20.15 1.72
N THR A 75 -7.80 -19.93 2.79
CA THR A 75 -8.92 -20.79 3.18
C THR A 75 -10.17 -19.98 3.39
N ARG A 76 -11.25 -20.36 2.69
CA ARG A 76 -12.58 -19.82 2.95
C ARG A 76 -13.12 -20.43 4.24
N VAL A 77 -13.29 -19.60 5.27
CA VAL A 77 -13.71 -20.04 6.60
C VAL A 77 -15.22 -20.19 6.70
N VAL A 78 -15.96 -19.16 6.28
CA VAL A 78 -17.43 -19.17 6.38
C VAL A 78 -18.05 -18.16 5.42
N ASP A 79 -19.20 -18.54 4.87
CA ASP A 79 -20.07 -17.65 4.10
C ASP A 79 -20.99 -16.85 5.03
N ARG A 80 -21.11 -15.56 4.77
CA ARG A 80 -22.03 -14.67 5.47
C ARG A 80 -23.36 -14.53 4.71
N PRO A 81 -24.48 -14.28 5.41
CA PRO A 81 -25.78 -14.11 4.77
C PRO A 81 -25.88 -12.88 3.86
N ASP A 82 -24.98 -11.91 4.02
CA ASP A 82 -24.91 -10.68 3.24
C ASP A 82 -24.22 -10.87 1.87
N GLY A 83 -23.87 -12.10 1.50
CA GLY A 83 -23.17 -12.40 0.25
C GLY A 83 -21.65 -12.25 0.32
N SER A 84 -21.08 -11.90 1.48
CA SER A 84 -19.62 -11.92 1.68
C SER A 84 -19.15 -13.27 2.22
N ALA A 85 -17.84 -13.51 2.15
CA ALA A 85 -17.18 -14.63 2.80
C ALA A 85 -16.03 -14.14 3.67
N VAL A 86 -15.74 -14.91 4.72
CA VAL A 86 -14.55 -14.77 5.53
C VAL A 86 -13.46 -15.67 4.96
N VAL A 87 -12.30 -15.08 4.67
CA VAL A 87 -11.11 -15.81 4.19
C VAL A 87 -9.99 -15.65 5.20
N LEU A 88 -9.25 -16.72 5.47
CA LEU A 88 -8.01 -16.71 6.23
C LEU A 88 -6.85 -16.91 5.26
N VAL A 89 -5.86 -16.03 5.30
CA VAL A 89 -4.64 -16.18 4.53
C VAL A 89 -3.48 -16.39 5.47
N GLU A 90 -2.71 -17.44 5.23
CA GLU A 90 -1.60 -17.86 6.06
C GLU A 90 -0.29 -17.79 5.29
N PHE A 91 0.70 -17.20 5.94
CA PHE A 91 2.06 -17.00 5.45
C PHE A 91 3.05 -17.61 6.42
N GLU A 92 4.17 -18.04 5.86
CA GLU A 92 5.40 -18.27 6.59
C GLU A 92 6.37 -17.14 6.28
N ALA A 93 6.97 -16.58 7.31
CA ALA A 93 8.09 -15.66 7.18
C ALA A 93 9.31 -16.24 7.91
N VAL A 94 10.43 -16.38 7.20
CA VAL A 94 11.73 -16.72 7.81
C VAL A 94 12.52 -15.44 7.95
N ILE A 95 12.74 -15.01 9.19
CA ILE A 95 13.36 -13.72 9.49
C ILE A 95 14.83 -13.74 9.09
N ARG A 96 15.27 -12.71 8.36
CA ARG A 96 16.66 -12.52 7.92
C ARG A 96 17.28 -11.29 8.57
N ASP A 97 16.55 -10.20 8.56
CA ASP A 97 16.91 -8.92 9.17
C ASP A 97 15.77 -8.49 10.11
N PRO A 98 15.91 -8.75 11.42
CA PRO A 98 14.91 -8.38 12.43
C PRO A 98 14.57 -6.88 12.44
N ASP A 99 15.56 -6.02 12.22
CA ASP A 99 15.35 -4.57 12.27
C ASP A 99 14.57 -4.10 11.04
N ALA A 100 14.84 -4.65 9.86
CA ALA A 100 14.04 -4.39 8.68
C ALA A 100 12.61 -4.92 8.83
N PHE A 101 12.43 -6.14 9.34
CA PHE A 101 11.11 -6.76 9.53
C PHE A 101 10.26 -6.04 10.59
N ALA A 102 10.89 -5.49 11.64
CA ALA A 102 10.21 -4.78 12.71
C ALA A 102 9.76 -3.36 12.34
N ARG A 103 10.10 -2.85 11.15
CA ARG A 103 9.67 -1.52 10.71
C ARG A 103 8.20 -1.53 10.30
N LEU A 104 7.39 -0.83 11.10
CA LEU A 104 5.96 -0.68 10.88
C LEU A 104 5.63 0.35 9.77
N PRO A 105 4.47 0.20 9.09
CA PRO A 105 3.50 -0.89 9.26
C PRO A 105 3.94 -2.18 8.55
N CYS A 106 3.56 -3.34 9.13
CA CYS A 106 3.40 -4.55 8.33
C CYS A 106 1.93 -4.65 7.90
N THR A 107 1.72 -4.83 6.61
CA THR A 107 0.40 -4.94 6.01
C THR A 107 0.37 -6.15 5.09
N ILE A 108 -0.46 -7.13 5.44
CA ILE A 108 -0.90 -8.16 4.50
C ILE A 108 -2.31 -7.74 4.07
N ALA A 109 -2.56 -7.75 2.77
CA ALA A 109 -3.85 -7.39 2.21
C ALA A 109 -4.23 -8.38 1.10
N LEU A 110 -5.51 -8.36 0.71
CA LEU A 110 -5.94 -8.95 -0.56
C LEU A 110 -6.09 -7.82 -1.58
N ALA A 111 -5.70 -8.07 -2.81
CA ALA A 111 -5.90 -7.12 -3.90
C ALA A 111 -6.26 -7.85 -5.19
N ASP A 112 -7.17 -7.29 -5.97
CA ASP A 112 -7.49 -7.79 -7.30
C ASP A 112 -6.68 -7.07 -8.40
N ALA A 113 -7.00 -7.39 -9.66
CA ALA A 113 -6.36 -6.81 -10.84
C ALA A 113 -6.82 -5.35 -11.08
N GLU A 114 -8.02 -5.00 -10.64
CA GLU A 114 -8.60 -3.65 -10.72
C GLU A 114 -8.02 -2.69 -9.67
N GLY A 115 -7.21 -3.20 -8.74
CA GLY A 115 -6.56 -2.44 -7.69
C GLY A 115 -7.44 -2.19 -6.47
N ARG A 116 -8.60 -2.84 -6.37
CA ARG A 116 -9.36 -2.86 -5.10
C ARG A 116 -8.54 -3.64 -4.08
N ARG A 117 -8.54 -3.13 -2.84
CA ARG A 117 -7.77 -3.71 -1.74
C ARG A 117 -8.69 -3.98 -0.55
N TRP A 118 -8.57 -5.16 0.03
CA TRP A 118 -9.21 -5.53 1.28
C TRP A 118 -8.15 -5.64 2.36
N LEU A 119 -8.33 -4.87 3.44
CA LEU A 119 -7.46 -4.91 4.61
C LEU A 119 -7.92 -6.01 5.57
N PRO A 120 -7.03 -6.46 6.47
CA PRO A 120 -7.39 -7.42 7.49
C PRO A 120 -8.57 -6.93 8.33
N SER A 121 -9.41 -7.86 8.70
CA SER A 121 -10.61 -7.68 9.51
C SER A 121 -10.60 -8.69 10.65
N PHE A 122 -11.10 -8.30 11.82
CA PHE A 122 -11.16 -9.21 12.95
C PHE A 122 -12.23 -10.28 12.74
N MET A 123 -11.87 -11.56 12.89
CA MET A 123 -12.84 -12.66 12.94
C MET A 123 -13.66 -12.61 14.23
N ARG A 124 -14.98 -12.65 14.08
CA ARG A 124 -15.91 -12.78 15.20
C ARG A 124 -15.82 -14.19 15.81
N PRO A 125 -16.17 -14.37 17.10
CA PRO A 125 -16.15 -15.68 17.76
C PRO A 125 -16.93 -16.78 17.05
N ARG A 126 -17.99 -16.44 16.31
CA ARG A 126 -18.74 -17.42 15.50
C ARG A 126 -17.94 -17.93 14.31
N GLU A 127 -17.15 -17.06 13.68
CA GLU A 127 -16.33 -17.36 12.51
C GLU A 127 -15.12 -18.22 12.94
N LEU A 128 -14.57 -17.94 14.13
CA LEU A 128 -13.55 -18.78 14.77
C LEU A 128 -14.01 -20.22 15.05
N ARG A 129 -15.31 -20.44 15.30
CA ARG A 129 -15.86 -21.80 15.45
C ARG A 129 -15.92 -22.59 14.14
N GLY A 130 -15.89 -21.89 13.00
CA GLY A 130 -15.82 -22.50 11.67
C GLY A 130 -14.43 -23.06 11.35
N LEU A 131 -13.37 -22.47 11.93
CA LEU A 131 -12.05 -23.08 11.97
C LEU A 131 -12.15 -24.34 12.85
N GLN A 132 -11.77 -25.50 12.31
CA GLN A 132 -11.81 -26.75 13.07
C GLN A 132 -11.09 -26.57 14.42
N ARG A 133 -11.62 -27.20 15.49
CA ARG A 133 -11.28 -27.01 16.92
C ARG A 133 -9.80 -26.92 17.33
N ASN A 134 -8.84 -27.17 16.43
CA ASN A 134 -7.41 -27.23 16.69
C ASN A 134 -6.55 -26.20 15.91
N VAL A 135 -7.13 -25.25 15.19
CA VAL A 135 -6.33 -24.18 14.58
C VAL A 135 -6.10 -23.09 15.62
N ALA A 136 -4.90 -23.07 16.23
CA ALA A 136 -4.45 -21.89 16.96
C ALA A 136 -4.53 -20.69 16.01
N ILE A 137 -5.16 -19.60 16.43
CA ILE A 137 -5.22 -18.38 15.61
C ILE A 137 -3.77 -17.90 15.45
N PRO A 138 -3.18 -17.96 14.24
CA PRO A 138 -1.80 -17.55 14.06
C PRO A 138 -1.65 -16.06 14.35
N GLU A 139 -0.45 -15.63 14.73
CA GLU A 139 -0.21 -14.23 15.06
C GLU A 139 -0.40 -13.35 13.81
N THR A 140 -0.95 -12.14 14.00
CA THR A 140 -1.10 -11.16 12.92
C THR A 140 0.26 -10.58 12.53
N CYS A 141 0.42 -10.08 11.31
CA CYS A 141 1.72 -9.54 10.91
C CYS A 141 2.14 -8.37 11.79
N GLY A 142 1.18 -7.50 12.14
CA GLY A 142 1.42 -6.38 13.05
C GLY A 142 1.93 -6.83 14.41
N SER A 143 1.34 -7.87 15.01
CA SER A 143 1.80 -8.40 16.30
C SER A 143 3.18 -9.04 16.21
N VAL A 144 3.45 -9.82 15.16
CA VAL A 144 4.76 -10.47 14.98
C VAL A 144 5.86 -9.44 14.74
N SER A 145 5.62 -8.40 13.94
CA SER A 145 6.61 -7.33 13.74
C SER A 145 6.94 -6.59 15.03
N LEU A 146 5.99 -6.45 15.95
CA LEU A 146 6.20 -5.80 17.26
C LEU A 146 7.07 -6.63 18.21
N THR A 147 7.04 -7.97 18.13
CA THR A 147 7.84 -8.84 19.01
C THR A 147 9.32 -8.88 18.63
N ARG A 148 9.68 -8.37 17.44
CA ARG A 148 11.05 -8.35 16.90
C ARG A 148 11.72 -9.73 16.94
N PRO A 149 11.17 -10.71 16.20
CA PRO A 149 11.73 -12.06 16.15
C PRO A 149 13.18 -12.05 15.70
N GLN A 150 13.97 -13.01 16.20
CA GLN A 150 15.40 -13.10 15.89
C GLN A 150 15.65 -13.57 14.45
N ALA A 151 16.83 -13.29 13.92
CA ALA A 151 17.24 -13.81 12.61
C ALA A 151 17.25 -15.35 12.63
N GLY A 152 16.76 -15.96 11.56
CA GLY A 152 16.57 -17.41 11.41
C GLY A 152 15.27 -17.94 12.03
N THR A 153 14.53 -17.15 12.82
CA THR A 153 13.23 -17.56 13.34
C THR A 153 12.24 -17.73 12.19
N ARG A 154 11.49 -18.83 12.22
CA ARG A 154 10.33 -19.06 11.37
C ARG A 154 9.08 -18.66 12.13
N VAL A 155 8.28 -17.76 11.56
CA VAL A 155 7.01 -17.32 12.12
C VAL A 155 5.89 -17.65 11.14
N GLU A 156 4.78 -18.17 11.66
CA GLU A 156 3.54 -18.34 10.91
C GLU A 156 2.62 -17.16 11.22
N ILE A 157 2.18 -16.50 10.15
CA ILE A 157 1.39 -15.28 10.21
C ILE A 157 0.05 -15.57 9.54
N ALA A 158 -1.04 -15.13 10.15
CA ALA A 158 -2.34 -15.20 9.51
C ALA A 158 -3.11 -13.90 9.62
N GLU A 159 -3.82 -13.57 8.55
CA GLU A 159 -4.76 -12.46 8.51
C GLU A 159 -6.09 -12.92 7.97
N SER A 160 -7.17 -12.41 8.55
CA SER A 160 -8.52 -12.69 8.11
C SER A 160 -9.13 -11.54 7.34
N PHE A 161 -9.89 -11.84 6.30
CA PHE A 161 -10.47 -10.88 5.38
C PHE A 161 -11.96 -11.14 5.21
N VAL A 162 -12.69 -10.08 4.90
CA VAL A 162 -14.09 -10.15 4.50
C VAL A 162 -14.20 -9.50 3.14
N LEU A 163 -14.68 -10.25 2.16
CA LEU A 163 -14.86 -9.78 0.80
C LEU A 163 -16.11 -10.41 0.15
N PRO A 164 -16.69 -9.75 -0.86
CA PRO A 164 -17.79 -10.31 -1.65
C PRO A 164 -17.37 -11.63 -2.31
N LYS A 165 -18.31 -12.58 -2.44
CA LYS A 165 -17.99 -13.92 -2.98
C LYS A 165 -17.49 -13.86 -4.42
N GLU A 166 -18.01 -12.94 -5.20
CA GLU A 166 -17.60 -12.68 -6.58
C GLU A 166 -16.13 -12.25 -6.70
N SER A 167 -15.57 -11.61 -5.67
CA SER A 167 -14.18 -11.14 -5.67
C SER A 167 -13.17 -12.21 -5.23
N LEU A 168 -13.64 -13.37 -4.73
CA LEU A 168 -12.76 -14.38 -4.13
C LEU A 168 -11.80 -15.01 -5.14
N ALA A 169 -12.25 -15.23 -6.38
CA ALA A 169 -11.43 -15.88 -7.41
C ALA A 169 -10.32 -14.96 -7.97
N GLU A 170 -10.44 -13.65 -7.78
CA GLU A 170 -9.53 -12.64 -8.32
C GLU A 170 -8.63 -12.02 -7.23
N ALA A 171 -9.00 -12.20 -5.95
CA ALA A 171 -8.29 -11.64 -4.81
C ALA A 171 -6.96 -12.36 -4.57
N GLN A 172 -5.86 -11.65 -4.78
CA GLN A 172 -4.52 -12.18 -4.56
C GLN A 172 -3.90 -11.63 -3.27
N PRO A 173 -3.26 -12.49 -2.45
CA PRO A 173 -2.53 -12.04 -1.29
C PRO A 173 -1.36 -11.11 -1.64
N MET A 174 -1.22 -10.03 -0.90
CA MET A 174 -0.08 -9.11 -0.99
C MET A 174 0.55 -8.87 0.38
N VAL A 175 1.86 -8.65 0.38
CA VAL A 175 2.64 -8.31 1.58
C VAL A 175 3.38 -6.99 1.33
N SER A 176 3.17 -6.02 2.21
CA SER A 176 3.83 -4.71 2.22
C SER A 176 4.37 -4.40 3.61
N LEU A 177 5.65 -4.06 3.68
CA LEU A 177 6.32 -3.60 4.89
C LEU A 177 7.06 -2.30 4.60
N ALA A 178 7.11 -1.40 5.58
CA ALA A 178 7.78 -0.11 5.43
C ALA A 178 9.23 -0.23 4.92
N ALA A 179 9.97 -1.26 5.36
CA ALA A 179 11.35 -1.49 4.93
C ALA A 179 11.51 -1.93 3.47
N GLY A 180 10.44 -2.42 2.83
CA GLY A 180 10.46 -2.91 1.46
C GLY A 180 9.88 -1.94 0.44
N ARG A 181 9.22 -0.87 0.88
CA ARG A 181 8.61 0.12 -0.01
C ARG A 181 9.68 0.88 -0.83
N PRO A 182 9.37 1.25 -2.09
CA PRO A 182 8.05 1.23 -2.73
C PRO A 182 7.62 -0.11 -3.34
N TYR A 183 8.43 -1.17 -3.16
CA TYR A 183 8.10 -2.50 -3.64
C TYR A 183 7.15 -3.21 -2.68
N PHE A 184 6.32 -4.10 -3.21
CA PHE A 184 5.50 -5.02 -2.43
C PHE A 184 5.45 -6.39 -3.11
N LEU A 185 5.20 -7.44 -2.34
CA LEU A 185 5.02 -8.78 -2.90
C LEU A 185 3.54 -9.00 -3.24
N ARG A 186 3.27 -9.62 -4.38
CA ARG A 186 1.95 -10.16 -4.75
C ARG A 186 2.11 -11.64 -5.05
N PHE A 187 1.33 -12.48 -4.39
CA PHE A 187 1.39 -13.92 -4.52
C PHE A 187 0.27 -14.42 -5.40
N GLU A 188 0.59 -15.33 -6.32
CA GLU A 188 -0.42 -16.15 -6.97
C GLU A 188 -1.03 -17.10 -5.94
N GLU A 189 -2.35 -17.25 -5.98
CA GLU A 189 -3.05 -18.07 -5.00
C GLU A 189 -2.66 -19.54 -5.19
N LEU A 190 -2.22 -20.17 -4.10
CA LEU A 190 -2.21 -21.63 -4.01
C LEU A 190 -3.68 -22.03 -3.94
N GLY A 191 -4.24 -22.48 -5.08
CA GLY A 191 -5.67 -22.71 -5.29
C GLY A 191 -6.39 -23.19 -4.03
N VAL A 192 -7.52 -22.53 -3.72
CA VAL A 192 -8.29 -22.71 -2.49
C VAL A 192 -8.55 -24.20 -2.26
N GLY A 193 -7.85 -24.79 -1.29
CA GLY A 193 -8.19 -26.12 -0.79
C GLY A 193 -9.54 -26.03 -0.11
N GLU A 194 -10.54 -26.75 -0.67
CA GLU A 194 -11.85 -26.95 -0.06
C GLU A 194 -11.77 -27.58 1.33
#